data_AF-A0A3L7PHQ0-F1
#
_entry.id   AF-A0A3L7PHQ0-F1
#
_cell.length_a   1.000
_cell.length_b   1.000
_cell.length_c   1.000
_cell.angle_alpha   90.00
_cell.angle_beta   90.00
_cell.angle_gamma   90.00
#
_symmetry.space_group_name_H-M   'P 1'
#
loop_
_entity.id
_entity.type
_entity.pdbx_description
1 polymer ?
#
loop_
_entity_poly.entity_id
_entity_poly.type
_entity_poly.pdbx_seq_one_letter_code
_entity_poly.pdbx_strand_id
1 'polypeptide(L)'
;MLPASGLRSSVRARRCFAPAWSCWLWAVASLIVAAVEARGGGGAENVFVVVNSASADSIAVANAFIAAREIPPINVFMLPWQDSVENTTLARFRNELMVPIFKAIDSRRLAAQIDYVAWSSDFPWRIDYKDELPPDLVNKDTFPSASLTGMTALFASALSGGPAWLDPESNDYYRPLGRDGVPATTQGFRSWYGWGSDGALLEAGGARYVLSVMLGVTSGRGNTPREVAAYLRSAAKADGTRPQGTIYFMTNADVRTTTRSSVFPAMVKALVNLGVKAEIVSGGVPGGKRDVAGLMAGTPDFDWRSSGSTIVPGAICENLTSFGGIFTPSSSQTPLSEFLRFGAAGSSGTVIEPYSIPAKFPHAAIQVHYARGASLAEAFYQAVRSPYQLLVVGDPLCQPWARIPEVEVINTADSRLLQPGMVLSGTIALEPRATVPDGGVADRFELFIDGVRVTECGVGGRLSLDTTPLADGHHDLRVVAIESSPIEAQGRSIVPVSFANHGRSIELVVEPLKTTRKGTVRVTVRGKGISGGVVFATGRVLGRTTGPESTIEVPAELLGRGTVTVRATGRAGPTPADGVNAIPVTVEITD
;
A
#
# COMPACT_ATOMS: atom_id res chain seq x y z
N MET A 1 -58.62 -79.58 -15.90
CA MET A 1 -57.74 -79.54 -14.72
C MET A 1 -56.87 -78.28 -14.81
N LEU A 2 -57.12 -77.32 -13.91
CA LEU A 2 -56.16 -76.29 -13.45
C LEU A 2 -55.03 -76.97 -12.65
N PRO A 3 -53.94 -76.27 -12.25
CA PRO A 3 -53.42 -74.94 -12.62
C PRO A 3 -51.93 -75.08 -13.08
N ALA A 4 -51.08 -74.09 -13.35
CA ALA A 4 -50.98 -72.71 -12.89
C ALA A 4 -50.22 -71.83 -13.91
N SER A 5 -50.78 -70.63 -14.15
CA SER A 5 -50.15 -69.32 -14.37
C SER A 5 -48.60 -69.27 -14.40
N GLY A 6 -47.93 -68.66 -15.37
CA GLY A 6 -48.15 -67.35 -16.00
C GLY A 6 -46.80 -66.58 -15.89
N LEU A 7 -46.30 -65.73 -16.77
CA LEU A 7 -46.69 -64.98 -17.98
C LEU A 7 -45.38 -64.89 -18.83
N ARG A 8 -45.36 -65.09 -20.17
CA ARG A 8 -45.58 -64.09 -21.26
C ARG A 8 -44.79 -62.79 -21.05
N SER A 9 -44.04 -62.22 -21.99
CA SER A 9 -43.93 -62.35 -23.47
C SER A 9 -42.65 -61.60 -23.90
N SER A 10 -41.73 -62.18 -24.69
CA SER A 10 -41.57 -62.00 -26.15
C SER A 10 -41.96 -60.60 -26.66
N VAL A 11 -41.10 -59.88 -27.39
CA VAL A 11 -40.81 -60.06 -28.83
C VAL A 11 -39.49 -59.28 -29.11
N ARG A 12 -38.40 -59.96 -29.53
CA ARG A 12 -37.95 -60.16 -30.93
C ARG A 12 -37.66 -58.82 -31.66
N ALA A 13 -36.54 -58.60 -32.34
CA ALA A 13 -35.61 -59.55 -32.95
C ALA A 13 -34.37 -58.82 -33.54
N ARG A 14 -33.24 -59.55 -33.53
CA ARG A 14 -32.24 -59.72 -34.62
C ARG A 14 -31.42 -58.47 -35.01
N ARG A 15 -30.10 -58.49 -35.16
CA ARG A 15 -29.11 -59.51 -35.57
C ARG A 15 -27.73 -58.92 -35.18
N CYS A 16 -26.89 -59.62 -34.42
CA CYS A 16 -25.82 -60.51 -34.88
C CYS A 16 -24.44 -59.83 -35.07
N PHE A 17 -23.44 -60.50 -34.49
CA PHE A 17 -21.98 -60.47 -34.72
C PHE A 17 -21.11 -59.36 -34.10
N ALA A 18 -20.35 -59.81 -33.10
CA ALA A 18 -19.09 -59.27 -32.57
C ALA A 18 -17.93 -59.43 -33.59
N PRO A 19 -16.64 -59.22 -33.24
CA PRO A 19 -15.97 -58.20 -32.42
C PRO A 19 -14.78 -57.54 -33.19
N ALA A 20 -13.98 -56.73 -32.49
CA ALA A 20 -12.58 -56.37 -32.75
C ALA A 20 -12.26 -55.00 -33.40
N TRP A 21 -11.61 -54.19 -32.56
CA TRP A 21 -10.49 -53.28 -32.84
C TRP A 21 -10.64 -52.24 -33.95
N SER A 22 -10.87 -50.97 -33.57
CA SER A 22 -10.12 -49.86 -34.14
C SER A 22 -10.16 -48.63 -33.21
N CYS A 23 -8.98 -48.10 -32.97
CA CYS A 23 -8.64 -46.88 -32.27
C CYS A 23 -9.58 -45.70 -32.57
N TRP A 24 -10.25 -45.19 -31.54
CA TRP A 24 -10.75 -43.82 -31.55
C TRP A 24 -9.81 -42.99 -30.69
N LEU A 25 -8.88 -42.33 -31.38
CA LEU A 25 -8.10 -41.20 -30.88
C LEU A 25 -9.09 -40.13 -30.38
N TRP A 26 -9.33 -40.09 -29.08
CA TRP A 26 -9.68 -38.83 -28.44
C TRP A 26 -8.40 -38.00 -28.43
N ALA A 27 -8.27 -37.13 -29.43
CA ALA A 27 -7.36 -36.00 -29.34
C ALA A 27 -7.86 -35.13 -28.17
N VAL A 28 -7.39 -35.43 -26.97
CA VAL A 28 -7.33 -34.47 -25.88
C VAL A 28 -6.41 -33.38 -26.40
N ALA A 29 -7.00 -32.32 -26.96
CA ALA A 29 -6.29 -31.07 -27.13
C ALA A 29 -5.93 -30.60 -25.72
N SER A 30 -4.74 -31.00 -25.27
CA SER A 30 -4.07 -30.37 -24.14
C SER A 30 -3.86 -28.91 -24.52
N LEU A 31 -4.86 -28.08 -24.20
CA LEU A 31 -4.65 -26.67 -23.95
C LEU A 31 -3.67 -26.59 -22.79
N ILE A 32 -2.38 -26.61 -23.13
CA ILE A 32 -1.35 -26.02 -22.29
C ILE A 32 -1.72 -24.54 -22.28
N VAL A 33 -2.60 -24.16 -21.36
CA VAL A 33 -2.63 -22.80 -20.86
C VAL A 33 -1.25 -22.66 -20.22
N ALA A 34 -0.31 -22.10 -20.96
CA ALA A 34 0.88 -21.55 -20.34
C ALA A 34 0.34 -20.56 -19.30
N ALA A 35 0.48 -20.90 -18.03
CA ALA A 35 0.23 -19.96 -16.96
C ALA A 35 1.20 -18.81 -17.22
N VAL A 36 0.69 -17.73 -17.81
CA VAL A 36 1.40 -16.46 -17.81
C VAL A 36 1.51 -16.12 -16.33
N GLU A 37 2.74 -16.02 -15.84
CA GLU A 37 2.99 -15.60 -14.48
C GLU A 37 2.34 -14.23 -14.30
N ALA A 38 1.28 -14.20 -13.51
CA ALA A 38 0.66 -12.98 -13.03
C ALA A 38 1.58 -12.36 -11.98
N ARG A 39 1.83 -11.06 -12.08
CA ARG A 39 2.97 -10.39 -11.45
C ARG A 39 2.49 -9.22 -10.60
N GLY A 40 2.87 -9.07 -9.33
CA GLY A 40 2.44 -7.95 -8.48
C GLY A 40 3.58 -7.22 -7.79
N GLY A 41 3.38 -5.93 -7.43
CA GLY A 41 4.33 -5.04 -6.71
C GLY A 41 3.88 -3.57 -6.68
N GLY A 42 4.10 -2.82 -5.61
CA GLY A 42 3.52 -1.46 -5.43
C GLY A 42 4.47 -0.26 -5.56
N GLY A 43 3.97 0.89 -6.01
CA GLY A 43 4.68 2.18 -6.02
C GLY A 43 3.83 3.35 -5.54
N ALA A 44 4.39 4.56 -5.55
CA ALA A 44 3.72 5.80 -5.12
C ALA A 44 2.40 6.04 -5.87
N GLU A 45 2.38 5.67 -7.15
CA GLU A 45 1.24 5.74 -8.06
C GLU A 45 0.08 4.85 -7.59
N ASN A 46 0.36 3.79 -6.83
CA ASN A 46 -0.60 2.79 -6.39
C ASN A 46 -1.10 3.00 -4.94
N VAL A 47 -0.66 4.04 -4.24
CA VAL A 47 -1.06 4.30 -2.85
C VAL A 47 -2.11 5.41 -2.80
N PHE A 48 -3.24 5.14 -2.18
CA PHE A 48 -4.26 6.13 -1.85
C PHE A 48 -4.12 6.57 -0.38
N VAL A 49 -3.85 7.85 -0.15
CA VAL A 49 -3.57 8.40 1.19
C VAL A 49 -4.83 9.06 1.74
N VAL A 50 -5.31 8.57 2.89
CA VAL A 50 -6.49 9.09 3.58
C VAL A 50 -6.05 9.98 4.74
N VAL A 51 -6.42 11.25 4.67
CA VAL A 51 -5.97 12.29 5.60
C VAL A 51 -7.16 12.77 6.41
N ASN A 52 -7.10 12.64 7.74
CA ASN A 52 -8.06 13.28 8.63
C ASN A 52 -7.90 14.79 8.51
N SER A 53 -8.83 15.42 7.78
CA SER A 53 -8.73 16.84 7.45
C SER A 53 -9.11 17.76 8.61
N ALA A 54 -9.63 17.19 9.70
CA ALA A 54 -9.95 17.87 10.96
C ALA A 54 -8.81 17.77 11.99
N SER A 55 -7.75 16.99 11.73
CA SER A 55 -6.57 16.89 12.59
C SER A 55 -5.34 17.54 11.95
N ALA A 56 -4.72 18.47 12.68
CA ALA A 56 -3.46 19.07 12.27
C ALA A 56 -2.29 18.07 12.25
N ASP A 57 -2.31 17.09 13.16
CA ASP A 57 -1.27 16.06 13.26
C ASP A 57 -1.37 15.09 12.08
N SER A 58 -2.58 14.69 11.72
CA SER A 58 -2.84 13.89 10.52
C SER A 58 -2.41 14.61 9.24
N ILE A 59 -2.69 15.92 9.12
CA ILE A 59 -2.20 16.68 7.95
C ILE A 59 -0.67 16.73 7.94
N ALA A 60 -0.03 16.93 9.09
CA ALA A 60 1.44 16.97 9.19
C ALA A 60 2.09 15.63 8.83
N VAL A 61 1.52 14.51 9.30
CA VAL A 61 1.97 13.15 8.95
C VAL A 61 1.81 12.89 7.46
N ALA A 62 0.66 13.24 6.89
CA ALA A 62 0.40 13.07 5.46
C ALA A 62 1.37 13.90 4.60
N ASN A 63 1.60 15.18 4.95
CA ASN A 63 2.55 16.04 4.23
C ASN A 63 3.97 15.43 4.23
N ALA A 64 4.41 14.86 5.37
CA ALA A 64 5.71 14.20 5.45
C ALA A 64 5.80 12.96 4.56
N PHE A 65 4.76 12.13 4.53
CA PHE A 65 4.71 10.94 3.68
C PHE A 65 4.65 11.29 2.19
N ILE A 66 3.77 12.23 1.81
CA ILE A 66 3.61 12.70 0.43
C ILE A 66 4.93 13.26 -0.09
N ALA A 67 5.64 14.06 0.71
CA ALA A 67 6.94 14.59 0.34
C ALA A 67 8.04 13.50 0.25
N ALA A 68 8.01 12.50 1.13
CA ALA A 68 9.01 11.43 1.15
C ALA A 68 8.82 10.40 0.01
N ARG A 69 7.58 10.17 -0.42
CA ARG A 69 7.20 9.16 -1.42
C ARG A 69 6.78 9.74 -2.76
N GLU A 70 6.73 11.06 -2.88
CA GLU A 70 6.27 11.77 -4.08
C GLU A 70 4.88 11.29 -4.52
N ILE A 71 3.96 11.11 -3.57
CA ILE A 71 2.61 10.59 -3.84
C ILE A 71 1.88 11.53 -4.81
N PRO A 72 1.28 11.01 -5.91
CA PRO A 72 0.52 11.84 -6.83
C PRO A 72 -0.61 12.60 -6.12
N PRO A 73 -0.82 13.90 -6.39
CA PRO A 73 -1.85 14.68 -5.71
C PRO A 73 -3.27 14.11 -5.84
N ILE A 74 -3.58 13.45 -6.97
CA ILE A 74 -4.87 12.80 -7.21
C ILE A 74 -5.12 11.61 -6.28
N ASN A 75 -4.08 11.05 -5.66
CA ASN A 75 -4.17 9.92 -4.75
C ASN A 75 -4.43 10.35 -3.29
N VAL A 76 -4.53 11.65 -3.00
CA VAL A 76 -4.73 12.15 -1.64
C VAL A 76 -6.20 12.48 -1.41
N PHE A 77 -6.78 11.97 -0.31
CA PHE A 77 -8.17 12.18 0.04
C PHE A 77 -8.32 12.74 1.45
N MET A 78 -8.85 13.96 1.52
CA MET A 78 -9.18 14.65 2.76
C MET A 78 -10.55 14.20 3.25
N LEU A 79 -10.58 13.46 4.36
CA LEU A 79 -11.78 12.91 4.98
C LEU A 79 -11.85 13.39 6.43
N PRO A 80 -12.75 14.31 6.80
CA PRO A 80 -12.83 14.81 8.17
C PRO A 80 -13.32 13.72 9.14
N TRP A 81 -12.65 13.57 10.27
CA TRP A 81 -13.08 12.73 11.39
C TRP A 81 -12.88 13.49 12.71
N GLN A 82 -13.94 13.73 13.46
CA GLN A 82 -13.91 14.49 14.73
C GLN A 82 -14.28 13.65 15.94
N ASP A 83 -14.68 12.39 15.72
CA ASP A 83 -15.01 11.47 16.79
C ASP A 83 -13.76 10.83 17.41
N SER A 84 -13.98 9.82 18.26
CA SER A 84 -12.92 9.08 18.92
C SER A 84 -11.85 8.58 17.94
N VAL A 85 -10.59 8.83 18.29
CA VAL A 85 -9.41 8.24 17.64
C VAL A 85 -9.08 6.85 18.20
N GLU A 86 -9.75 6.43 19.28
CA GLU A 86 -9.60 5.08 19.82
C GLU A 86 -10.48 4.09 19.06
N ASN A 87 -11.79 4.35 18.99
CA ASN A 87 -12.74 3.39 18.45
C ASN A 87 -13.87 4.02 17.65
N THR A 88 -14.47 3.20 16.78
CA THR A 88 -15.75 3.47 16.12
C THR A 88 -16.49 2.16 15.89
N THR A 89 -17.77 2.21 15.57
CA THR A 89 -18.55 1.00 15.24
C THR A 89 -18.29 0.54 13.81
N LEU A 90 -18.48 -0.75 13.55
CA LEU A 90 -18.39 -1.33 12.21
C LEU A 90 -19.31 -0.63 11.19
N ALA A 91 -20.52 -0.25 11.59
CA ALA A 91 -21.45 0.50 10.74
C ALA A 91 -20.88 1.86 10.30
N ARG A 92 -20.27 2.62 11.23
CA ARG A 92 -19.64 3.90 10.91
C ARG A 92 -18.38 3.72 10.07
N PHE A 93 -17.56 2.71 10.37
CA PHE A 93 -16.42 2.35 9.53
C PHE A 93 -16.83 2.11 8.06
N ARG A 94 -17.90 1.35 7.82
CA ARG A 94 -18.40 1.13 6.45
C ARG A 94 -18.89 2.42 5.80
N ASN A 95 -19.80 3.11 6.46
CA ASN A 95 -20.60 4.18 5.84
C ASN A 95 -19.87 5.52 5.77
N GLU A 96 -19.06 5.84 6.78
CA GLU A 96 -18.41 7.14 6.93
C GLU A 96 -16.94 7.11 6.52
N LEU A 97 -16.29 5.93 6.52
CA LEU A 97 -14.89 5.78 6.13
C LEU A 97 -14.75 5.06 4.78
N MET A 98 -15.13 3.79 4.69
CA MET A 98 -14.83 2.97 3.50
C MET A 98 -15.61 3.38 2.25
N VAL A 99 -16.92 3.64 2.36
CA VAL A 99 -17.75 4.04 1.22
C VAL A 99 -17.24 5.35 0.58
N PRO A 100 -16.96 6.43 1.33
CA PRO A 100 -16.38 7.65 0.76
C PRO A 100 -15.02 7.42 0.08
N ILE A 101 -14.15 6.58 0.66
CA ILE A 101 -12.84 6.28 0.10
C ILE A 101 -12.96 5.59 -1.27
N PHE A 102 -13.72 4.50 -1.36
CA PHE A 102 -13.86 3.79 -2.64
C PHE A 102 -14.62 4.62 -3.67
N LYS A 103 -15.63 5.39 -3.26
CA LYS A 103 -16.28 6.35 -4.15
C LYS A 103 -15.29 7.39 -4.70
N ALA A 104 -14.35 7.86 -3.87
CA ALA A 104 -13.32 8.79 -4.30
C ALA A 104 -12.37 8.13 -5.31
N ILE A 105 -11.88 6.91 -5.03
CA ILE A 105 -11.04 6.10 -5.94
C ILE A 105 -11.73 5.91 -7.30
N ASP A 106 -13.00 5.49 -7.30
CA ASP A 106 -13.79 5.25 -8.51
C ASP A 106 -14.01 6.54 -9.30
N SER A 107 -14.42 7.62 -8.63
CA SER A 107 -14.69 8.93 -9.26
C SER A 107 -13.44 9.53 -9.93
N ARG A 108 -12.25 9.16 -9.45
CA ARG A 108 -10.95 9.58 -9.97
C ARG A 108 -10.38 8.59 -10.99
N ARG A 109 -11.10 7.51 -11.29
CA ARG A 109 -10.71 6.42 -12.22
C ARG A 109 -9.44 5.69 -11.78
N LEU A 110 -9.24 5.52 -10.47
CA LEU A 110 -8.04 4.91 -9.89
C LEU A 110 -8.26 3.45 -9.45
N ALA A 111 -9.46 2.88 -9.63
CA ALA A 111 -9.80 1.55 -9.11
C ALA A 111 -8.89 0.41 -9.61
N ALA A 112 -8.40 0.49 -10.85
CA ALA A 112 -7.46 -0.48 -11.43
C ALA A 112 -5.98 -0.15 -11.15
N GLN A 113 -5.72 0.86 -10.32
CA GLN A 113 -4.39 1.40 -10.03
C GLN A 113 -4.07 1.36 -8.54
N ILE A 114 -5.04 1.60 -7.65
CA ILE A 114 -4.80 1.65 -6.21
C ILE A 114 -4.67 0.24 -5.64
N ASP A 115 -3.50 -0.05 -5.10
CA ASP A 115 -3.15 -1.31 -4.44
C ASP A 115 -3.17 -1.15 -2.91
N TYR A 116 -2.92 0.08 -2.41
CA TYR A 116 -2.76 0.38 -0.99
C TYR A 116 -3.68 1.51 -0.52
N VAL A 117 -4.21 1.35 0.69
CA VAL A 117 -4.84 2.45 1.45
C VAL A 117 -3.97 2.77 2.67
N ALA A 118 -3.30 3.93 2.59
CA ALA A 118 -2.49 4.45 3.68
C ALA A 118 -3.30 5.46 4.49
N TRP A 119 -3.67 5.08 5.71
CA TRP A 119 -4.29 6.00 6.66
C TRP A 119 -3.23 6.93 7.22
N SER A 120 -3.48 8.23 7.34
CA SER A 120 -2.54 9.13 8.02
C SER A 120 -2.51 8.86 9.54
N SER A 121 -2.91 9.82 10.36
CA SER A 121 -3.12 9.62 11.80
C SER A 121 -4.51 10.10 12.23
N ASP A 122 -4.82 9.96 13.52
CA ASP A 122 -6.07 10.44 14.14
C ASP A 122 -7.37 9.96 13.47
N PHE A 123 -7.33 8.72 12.98
CA PHE A 123 -8.50 7.88 12.71
C PHE A 123 -8.64 6.84 13.82
N PRO A 124 -9.83 6.24 14.02
CA PRO A 124 -10.04 5.22 15.04
C PRO A 124 -9.18 4.00 14.73
N TRP A 125 -8.27 3.62 15.62
CA TRP A 125 -7.45 2.42 15.41
C TRP A 125 -8.22 1.12 15.70
N ARG A 126 -9.34 1.18 16.45
CA ARG A 126 -10.22 0.05 16.76
C ARG A 126 -11.61 0.19 16.10
N ILE A 127 -12.12 -0.91 15.57
CA ILE A 127 -13.45 -1.04 14.97
C ILE A 127 -14.25 -2.05 15.77
N ASP A 128 -15.27 -1.59 16.50
CA ASP A 128 -16.09 -2.43 17.35
C ASP A 128 -17.21 -3.08 16.52
N TYR A 129 -17.26 -4.42 16.54
CA TYR A 129 -18.20 -5.23 15.73
C TYR A 129 -19.22 -6.01 16.57
N LYS A 130 -19.43 -5.59 17.83
CA LYS A 130 -20.35 -6.24 18.77
C LYS A 130 -21.75 -6.48 18.19
N ASP A 131 -22.28 -5.48 17.50
CA ASP A 131 -23.65 -5.51 16.96
C ASP A 131 -23.80 -6.48 15.77
N GLU A 132 -22.69 -6.99 15.23
CA GLU A 132 -22.66 -7.95 14.12
C GLU A 132 -22.11 -9.33 14.52
N LEU A 133 -21.90 -9.56 15.81
CA LEU A 133 -21.56 -10.90 16.30
C LEU A 133 -22.71 -11.87 16.00
N PRO A 134 -22.41 -13.04 15.40
CA PRO A 134 -23.33 -14.17 15.37
C PRO A 134 -23.88 -14.50 16.77
N PRO A 135 -25.16 -14.88 16.92
CA PRO A 135 -25.77 -15.16 18.23
C PRO A 135 -24.98 -16.13 19.12
N ASP A 136 -24.26 -17.07 18.51
CA ASP A 136 -23.41 -18.06 19.17
C ASP A 136 -22.07 -17.52 19.72
N LEU A 137 -21.68 -16.30 19.31
CA LEU A 137 -20.46 -15.60 19.72
C LEU A 137 -20.70 -14.42 20.66
N VAL A 138 -21.94 -13.90 20.74
CA VAL A 138 -22.32 -12.71 21.56
C VAL A 138 -21.90 -12.81 23.03
N ASN A 139 -21.88 -14.03 23.60
CA ASN A 139 -21.52 -14.26 25.02
C ASN A 139 -20.10 -14.84 25.21
N LYS A 140 -19.33 -15.02 24.13
CA LYS A 140 -17.98 -15.63 24.17
C LYS A 140 -16.87 -14.62 23.93
N ASP A 141 -17.15 -13.54 23.19
CA ASP A 141 -16.18 -12.47 22.93
C ASP A 141 -16.45 -11.29 23.89
N THR A 142 -15.53 -11.05 24.83
CA THR A 142 -15.72 -10.05 25.89
C THR A 142 -15.66 -8.62 25.35
N PHE A 143 -14.94 -8.40 24.24
CA PHE A 143 -14.80 -7.10 23.57
C PHE A 143 -14.52 -7.29 22.07
N PRO A 144 -15.56 -7.53 21.25
CA PRO A 144 -15.43 -7.81 19.83
C PRO A 144 -14.95 -6.59 19.05
N SER A 145 -13.63 -6.53 18.83
CA SER A 145 -12.97 -5.42 18.16
C SER A 145 -11.94 -5.88 17.13
N ALA A 146 -11.93 -5.19 15.99
CA ALA A 146 -11.00 -5.34 14.90
C ALA A 146 -10.14 -4.07 14.78
N SER A 147 -9.05 -4.14 14.02
CA SER A 147 -8.18 -3.01 13.71
C SER A 147 -8.64 -2.31 12.43
N LEU A 148 -8.39 -1.00 12.35
CA LEU A 148 -8.66 -0.21 11.14
C LEU A 148 -8.01 -0.85 9.89
N THR A 149 -6.70 -1.11 9.95
CA THR A 149 -5.94 -1.64 8.81
C THR A 149 -6.31 -3.07 8.46
N GLY A 150 -6.60 -3.92 9.45
CA GLY A 150 -7.07 -5.28 9.22
C GLY A 150 -8.41 -5.31 8.48
N MET A 151 -9.36 -4.48 8.93
CA MET A 151 -10.68 -4.37 8.29
C MET A 151 -10.62 -3.70 6.91
N THR A 152 -9.77 -2.69 6.74
CA THR A 152 -9.53 -2.08 5.42
C THR A 152 -8.91 -3.09 4.46
N ALA A 153 -7.98 -3.93 4.91
CA ALA A 153 -7.40 -4.92 4.01
C ALA A 153 -8.40 -5.97 3.56
N LEU A 154 -9.24 -6.43 4.49
CA LEU A 154 -10.33 -7.36 4.24
C LEU A 154 -11.60 -6.66 3.70
N PHE A 155 -11.49 -5.51 3.03
CA PHE A 155 -12.64 -4.66 2.68
C PHE A 155 -13.78 -5.41 1.98
N ALA A 156 -13.45 -6.33 1.07
CA ALA A 156 -14.46 -7.05 0.30
C ALA A 156 -15.40 -7.84 1.23
N SER A 157 -14.81 -8.56 2.19
CA SER A 157 -15.57 -9.25 3.23
C SER A 157 -16.21 -8.27 4.20
N ALA A 158 -15.46 -7.24 4.65
CA ALA A 158 -15.95 -6.24 5.57
C ALA A 158 -17.20 -5.53 5.04
N LEU A 159 -17.33 -5.31 3.73
CA LEU A 159 -18.46 -4.62 3.09
C LEU A 159 -19.59 -5.56 2.64
N SER A 160 -19.34 -6.86 2.41
CA SER A 160 -20.34 -7.80 1.88
C SER A 160 -21.43 -8.21 2.90
N GLY A 161 -21.24 -7.88 4.18
CA GLY A 161 -22.09 -8.34 5.28
C GLY A 161 -21.75 -9.76 5.74
N GLY A 162 -21.94 -10.05 7.04
CA GLY A 162 -21.59 -11.33 7.67
C GLY A 162 -20.10 -11.48 7.98
N PRO A 163 -19.70 -12.25 9.00
CA PRO A 163 -18.39 -12.11 9.66
C PRO A 163 -17.26 -12.90 9.00
N ALA A 164 -17.20 -13.03 7.67
CA ALA A 164 -16.17 -13.83 7.00
C ALA A 164 -14.73 -13.33 7.25
N TRP A 165 -14.55 -12.06 7.63
CA TRP A 165 -13.27 -11.51 8.09
C TRP A 165 -12.77 -12.10 9.42
N LEU A 166 -13.64 -12.72 10.22
CA LEU A 166 -13.28 -13.43 11.46
C LEU A 166 -12.70 -14.83 11.21
N ASP A 167 -12.74 -15.32 9.96
CA ASP A 167 -12.14 -16.60 9.62
C ASP A 167 -10.62 -16.59 9.96
N PRO A 168 -10.10 -17.63 10.65
CA PRO A 168 -8.67 -17.78 10.88
C PRO A 168 -7.83 -17.79 9.60
N GLU A 169 -8.46 -18.01 8.45
CA GLU A 169 -7.91 -18.05 7.10
C GLU A 169 -8.41 -16.92 6.19
N SER A 170 -8.88 -15.81 6.76
CA SER A 170 -9.52 -14.70 6.01
C SER A 170 -8.62 -13.96 5.01
N ASN A 171 -7.30 -14.12 5.09
CA ASN A 171 -6.33 -13.51 4.18
C ASN A 171 -5.66 -14.53 3.27
N ASP A 172 -6.11 -14.61 2.02
CA ASP A 172 -5.57 -15.49 0.97
C ASP A 172 -4.32 -14.94 0.28
N TYR A 173 -3.95 -13.68 0.53
CA TYR A 173 -2.64 -13.16 0.12
C TYR A 173 -1.49 -13.70 1.00
N TYR A 174 -1.80 -14.27 2.18
CA TYR A 174 -0.85 -15.04 2.99
C TYR A 174 -0.11 -16.09 2.15
N ARG A 175 1.19 -16.27 2.36
CA ARG A 175 1.97 -17.28 1.62
C ARG A 175 2.01 -18.60 2.39
N PRO A 176 1.58 -19.72 1.79
CA PRO A 176 1.67 -21.02 2.42
C PRO A 176 3.11 -21.34 2.86
N LEU A 177 3.22 -21.92 4.05
CA LEU A 177 4.51 -22.28 4.64
C LEU A 177 4.91 -23.70 4.26
N GLY A 178 6.21 -23.91 4.03
CA GLY A 178 6.80 -25.24 3.94
C GLY A 178 6.78 -25.97 5.29
N ARG A 179 7.22 -27.24 5.30
CA ARG A 179 7.27 -28.06 6.52
C ARG A 179 8.16 -27.48 7.63
N ASP A 180 9.16 -26.69 7.24
CA ASP A 180 10.10 -26.00 8.13
C ASP A 180 9.64 -24.59 8.53
N GLY A 181 8.46 -24.18 8.08
CA GLY A 181 7.91 -22.84 8.28
C GLY A 181 8.42 -21.79 7.28
N VAL A 182 9.30 -22.13 6.33
CA VAL A 182 9.80 -21.19 5.32
C VAL A 182 8.83 -21.15 4.14
N PRO A 183 8.35 -19.98 3.70
CA PRO A 183 7.50 -19.89 2.53
C PRO A 183 8.31 -20.16 1.26
N ALA A 184 7.75 -20.96 0.36
CA ALA A 184 8.41 -21.28 -0.92
C ALA A 184 8.51 -20.05 -1.84
N THR A 185 7.52 -19.17 -1.79
CA THR A 185 7.40 -18.01 -2.68
C THR A 185 7.18 -16.72 -1.92
N THR A 186 7.37 -15.61 -2.62
CA THR A 186 6.98 -14.26 -2.22
C THR A 186 6.47 -13.59 -3.47
N GLN A 187 5.33 -12.94 -3.37
CA GLN A 187 4.69 -12.27 -4.50
C GLN A 187 4.37 -10.85 -4.09
N GLY A 188 4.64 -9.87 -4.93
CA GLY A 188 4.11 -8.54 -4.70
C GLY A 188 2.61 -8.51 -4.97
N PHE A 189 2.00 -7.39 -4.63
CA PHE A 189 0.56 -7.26 -4.54
C PHE A 189 0.00 -6.35 -5.63
N ARG A 190 -1.19 -6.70 -6.11
CA ARG A 190 -2.08 -5.79 -6.84
C ARG A 190 -3.52 -6.01 -6.38
N SER A 191 -4.28 -4.94 -6.19
CA SER A 191 -5.68 -5.03 -5.73
C SER A 191 -6.61 -5.64 -6.77
N TRP A 192 -6.22 -5.58 -8.06
CA TRP A 192 -7.01 -6.16 -9.12
C TRP A 192 -6.98 -7.70 -9.13
N TYR A 193 -5.99 -8.33 -8.46
CA TYR A 193 -5.87 -9.78 -8.39
C TYR A 193 -6.95 -10.41 -7.53
N GLY A 194 -7.34 -11.60 -7.96
CA GLY A 194 -8.02 -12.57 -7.15
C GLY A 194 -7.02 -13.44 -6.41
N TRP A 195 -7.37 -13.86 -5.20
CA TRP A 195 -6.60 -14.87 -4.47
C TRP A 195 -7.48 -16.08 -4.19
N GLY A 196 -6.97 -17.27 -4.52
CA GLY A 196 -7.58 -18.55 -4.17
C GLY A 196 -7.28 -18.93 -2.73
N SER A 197 -8.10 -19.81 -2.14
CA SER A 197 -7.98 -20.21 -0.73
C SER A 197 -6.67 -20.93 -0.38
N ASP A 198 -5.97 -21.46 -1.38
CA ASP A 198 -4.63 -22.05 -1.29
C ASP A 198 -3.51 -21.01 -1.44
N GLY A 199 -3.85 -19.73 -1.57
CA GLY A 199 -2.96 -18.62 -1.84
C GLY A 199 -2.57 -18.48 -3.31
N ALA A 200 -3.17 -19.22 -4.24
CA ALA A 200 -2.90 -19.04 -5.66
C ALA A 200 -3.37 -17.67 -6.15
N LEU A 201 -2.57 -17.03 -7.00
CA LEU A 201 -2.97 -15.81 -7.69
C LEU A 201 -3.91 -16.19 -8.85
N LEU A 202 -5.06 -15.54 -8.91
CA LEU A 202 -6.09 -15.72 -9.93
C LEU A 202 -6.29 -14.41 -10.72
N GLU A 203 -6.21 -14.49 -12.05
CA GLU A 203 -6.45 -13.37 -12.98
C GLU A 203 -7.91 -12.89 -12.97
N ALA A 204 -8.83 -13.76 -12.57
CA ALA A 204 -10.24 -13.43 -12.40
C ALA A 204 -10.87 -14.30 -11.30
N GLY A 205 -11.83 -13.73 -10.57
CA GLY A 205 -12.46 -14.38 -9.42
C GLY A 205 -11.61 -14.24 -8.14
N GLY A 206 -11.79 -15.13 -7.17
CA GLY A 206 -11.03 -15.11 -5.91
C GLY A 206 -11.39 -13.98 -4.94
N ALA A 207 -10.78 -14.03 -3.76
CA ALA A 207 -10.87 -12.98 -2.76
C ALA A 207 -10.09 -11.74 -3.21
N ARG A 208 -10.64 -10.55 -2.95
CA ARG A 208 -10.02 -9.26 -3.29
C ARG A 208 -9.65 -8.49 -2.04
N TYR A 209 -8.51 -7.81 -2.12
CA TYR A 209 -7.94 -7.07 -1.00
C TYR A 209 -7.44 -5.71 -1.47
N VAL A 210 -7.17 -4.83 -0.51
CA VAL A 210 -6.22 -3.72 -0.65
C VAL A 210 -5.22 -3.89 0.48
N LEU A 211 -3.96 -3.51 0.32
CA LEU A 211 -3.07 -3.51 1.49
C LEU A 211 -3.31 -2.24 2.30
N SER A 212 -3.28 -2.34 3.63
CA SER A 212 -3.56 -1.18 4.48
C SER A 212 -2.56 -0.99 5.59
N VAL A 213 -2.10 0.24 5.77
CA VAL A 213 -1.16 0.63 6.81
C VAL A 213 -1.58 1.99 7.37
N MET A 214 -1.41 2.18 8.67
CA MET A 214 -1.51 3.50 9.29
C MET A 214 -0.12 4.14 9.32
N LEU A 215 0.02 5.35 8.80
CA LEU A 215 1.31 6.03 8.70
C LEU A 215 1.88 6.35 10.07
N GLY A 216 1.03 6.58 11.08
CA GLY A 216 1.40 6.72 12.48
C GLY A 216 0.18 6.92 13.38
N VAL A 217 0.32 6.64 14.68
CA VAL A 217 -0.69 6.97 15.69
C VAL A 217 -0.16 8.12 16.53
N THR A 218 -0.86 9.25 16.55
CA THR A 218 -0.40 10.50 17.18
C THR A 218 -1.05 10.83 18.52
N SER A 219 -1.89 9.93 19.04
CA SER A 219 -2.62 10.09 20.29
C SER A 219 -2.12 9.14 21.38
N GLY A 220 -2.37 9.52 22.65
CA GLY A 220 -2.04 8.68 23.82
C GLY A 220 -0.57 8.29 23.89
N ARG A 221 -0.29 6.98 23.95
CA ARG A 221 1.05 6.37 23.95
C ARG A 221 1.67 6.23 22.55
N GLY A 222 1.07 6.86 21.54
CA GLY A 222 1.57 6.93 20.17
C GLY A 222 2.85 7.76 20.01
N ASN A 223 3.13 8.18 18.78
CA ASN A 223 4.29 8.98 18.41
C ASN A 223 3.94 10.46 18.21
N THR A 224 4.91 11.35 18.30
CA THR A 224 4.69 12.73 17.85
C THR A 224 4.68 12.79 16.31
N PRO A 225 4.02 13.78 15.67
CA PRO A 225 4.10 13.95 14.21
C PRO A 225 5.54 14.12 13.70
N ARG A 226 6.45 14.62 14.54
CA ARG A 226 7.89 14.75 14.21
C ARG A 226 8.59 13.40 14.18
N GLU A 227 8.32 12.52 15.15
CA GLU A 227 8.81 11.13 15.16
C GLU A 227 8.30 10.38 13.93
N VAL A 228 7.00 10.50 13.64
CA VAL A 228 6.36 9.89 12.45
C VAL A 228 7.03 10.36 11.17
N ALA A 229 7.13 11.67 10.98
CA ALA A 229 7.80 12.24 9.82
C ALA A 229 9.28 11.80 9.69
N ALA A 230 9.96 11.55 10.81
CA ALA A 230 11.36 11.13 10.81
C ALA A 230 11.52 9.68 10.32
N TYR A 231 10.76 8.72 10.86
CA TYR A 231 10.88 7.33 10.40
C TYR A 231 10.35 7.15 8.97
N LEU A 232 9.31 7.88 8.54
CA LEU A 232 8.81 7.80 7.16
C LEU A 232 9.87 8.27 6.15
N ARG A 233 10.56 9.39 6.43
CA ARG A 233 11.68 9.85 5.59
C ARG A 233 12.85 8.87 5.59
N SER A 234 13.14 8.27 6.74
CA SER A 234 14.21 7.27 6.87
C SER A 234 13.88 5.99 6.10
N ALA A 235 12.63 5.53 6.18
CA ALA A 235 12.10 4.37 5.48
C ALA A 235 12.12 4.55 3.95
N ALA A 236 11.67 5.71 3.46
CA ALA A 236 11.73 6.04 2.03
C ALA A 236 13.16 6.02 1.47
N LYS A 237 14.14 6.50 2.24
CA LYS A 237 15.56 6.48 1.84
C LYS A 237 16.20 5.09 1.90
N ALA A 238 15.56 4.12 2.54
CA ALA A 238 16.12 2.79 2.71
C ALA A 238 15.88 1.88 1.50
N ASP A 239 14.93 2.22 0.62
CA ASP A 239 14.57 1.42 -0.55
C ASP A 239 15.78 1.05 -1.41
N GLY A 240 15.91 -0.25 -1.72
CA GLY A 240 17.02 -0.79 -2.51
C GLY A 240 18.43 -0.65 -1.89
N THR A 241 18.58 -0.07 -0.70
CA THR A 241 19.90 0.21 -0.10
C THR A 241 20.59 -1.04 0.47
N ARG A 242 19.82 -2.10 0.76
CA ARG A 242 20.29 -3.33 1.42
C ARG A 242 21.12 -3.03 2.67
N PRO A 243 20.47 -2.51 3.72
CA PRO A 243 21.16 -1.98 4.88
C PRO A 243 22.10 -3.04 5.49
N GLN A 244 23.32 -2.61 5.80
CA GLN A 244 24.26 -3.45 6.53
C GLN A 244 23.76 -3.61 7.97
N GLY A 245 23.41 -4.83 8.35
CA GLY A 245 23.00 -5.16 9.70
C GLY A 245 22.48 -6.58 9.84
N THR A 246 21.92 -6.87 11.01
CA THR A 246 21.51 -8.20 11.45
C THR A 246 20.03 -8.20 11.80
N ILE A 247 19.32 -9.22 11.33
CA ILE A 247 17.94 -9.51 11.73
C ILE A 247 17.98 -10.40 12.99
N TYR A 248 17.42 -9.89 14.09
CA TYR A 248 17.44 -10.58 15.38
C TYR A 248 16.13 -11.31 15.67
N PHE A 249 16.24 -12.59 16.02
CA PHE A 249 15.13 -13.42 16.50
C PHE A 249 15.32 -13.66 18.00
N MET A 250 14.39 -13.17 18.82
CA MET A 250 14.54 -13.19 20.27
C MET A 250 13.92 -14.44 20.90
N THR A 251 14.68 -15.10 21.79
CA THR A 251 14.24 -16.28 22.54
C THR A 251 14.23 -16.06 24.05
N ASN A 252 13.19 -16.50 24.74
CA ASN A 252 12.99 -16.42 26.18
C ASN A 252 11.91 -17.45 26.59
N ALA A 253 11.57 -17.50 27.87
CA ALA A 253 10.61 -18.46 28.41
C ALA A 253 9.12 -18.07 28.29
N ASP A 254 8.80 -16.88 27.75
CA ASP A 254 7.43 -16.38 27.60
C ASP A 254 6.70 -17.13 26.46
N VAL A 255 5.40 -17.40 26.67
CA VAL A 255 4.54 -18.07 25.68
C VAL A 255 4.52 -17.33 24.34
N ARG A 256 4.66 -16.00 24.36
CA ARG A 256 4.74 -15.12 23.18
C ARG A 256 5.89 -15.50 22.25
N THR A 257 6.98 -15.96 22.83
CA THR A 257 8.15 -16.44 22.10
C THR A 257 8.04 -17.91 21.78
N THR A 258 7.72 -18.78 22.75
CA THR A 258 7.74 -20.23 22.55
C THR A 258 6.73 -20.69 21.48
N THR A 259 5.67 -19.91 21.26
CA THR A 259 4.66 -20.16 20.21
C THR A 259 5.23 -20.00 18.79
N ARG A 260 6.33 -19.26 18.60
CA ARG A 260 6.90 -18.94 17.27
C ARG A 260 8.36 -19.34 17.10
N SER A 261 9.08 -19.65 18.18
CA SER A 261 10.54 -19.83 18.12
C SER A 261 11.01 -21.11 17.42
N SER A 262 10.14 -22.12 17.27
CA SER A 262 10.51 -23.40 16.64
C SER A 262 10.98 -23.24 15.18
N VAL A 263 10.49 -22.23 14.46
CA VAL A 263 10.84 -21.97 13.05
C VAL A 263 12.05 -21.03 12.88
N PHE A 264 12.54 -20.39 13.95
CA PHE A 264 13.61 -19.40 13.86
C PHE A 264 14.91 -19.94 13.23
N PRO A 265 15.39 -21.17 13.54
CA PRO A 265 16.58 -21.70 12.88
C PRO A 265 16.44 -21.79 11.35
N ALA A 266 15.25 -22.16 10.86
CA ALA A 266 14.96 -22.23 9.44
C ALA A 266 14.92 -20.82 8.80
N MET A 267 14.34 -19.84 9.50
CA MET A 267 14.33 -18.43 9.04
C MET A 267 15.74 -17.86 8.93
N VAL A 268 16.58 -18.07 9.95
CA VAL A 268 17.99 -17.63 9.93
C VAL A 268 18.72 -18.23 8.74
N LYS A 269 18.57 -19.53 8.50
CA LYS A 269 19.17 -20.20 7.34
C LYS A 269 18.67 -19.61 6.01
N ALA A 270 17.36 -19.36 5.90
CA ALA A 270 16.77 -18.75 4.70
C ALA A 270 17.32 -17.34 4.45
N LEU A 271 17.46 -16.51 5.49
CA LEU A 271 18.02 -15.16 5.39
C LEU A 271 19.51 -15.17 5.03
N VAL A 272 20.30 -16.05 5.64
CA VAL A 272 21.73 -16.20 5.30
C VAL A 272 21.92 -16.63 3.85
N ASN A 273 21.06 -17.52 3.32
CA ASN A 273 21.07 -17.90 1.91
C ASN A 273 20.71 -16.72 0.97
N LEU A 274 19.95 -15.74 1.44
CA LEU A 274 19.68 -14.48 0.73
C LEU A 274 20.79 -13.44 0.92
N GLY A 275 21.87 -13.76 1.64
CA GLY A 275 22.97 -12.84 1.94
C GLY A 275 22.67 -11.87 3.08
N VAL A 276 21.62 -12.08 3.87
CA VAL A 276 21.22 -11.24 5.00
C VAL A 276 21.66 -11.88 6.31
N LYS A 277 22.35 -11.13 7.17
CA LYS A 277 22.76 -11.63 8.49
C LYS A 277 21.54 -11.80 9.38
N ALA A 278 21.48 -12.91 10.09
CA ALA A 278 20.44 -13.16 11.07
C ALA A 278 20.96 -13.96 12.26
N GLU A 279 20.49 -13.64 13.45
CA GLU A 279 20.93 -14.25 14.71
C GLU A 279 19.75 -14.58 15.62
N ILE A 280 19.82 -15.72 16.31
CA ILE A 280 18.93 -16.03 17.43
C ILE A 280 19.64 -15.59 18.72
N VAL A 281 18.99 -14.73 19.49
CA VAL A 281 19.56 -14.16 20.73
C VAL A 281 18.57 -14.35 21.88
N SER A 282 19.08 -14.56 23.10
CA SER A 282 18.20 -14.66 24.26
C SER A 282 17.89 -13.27 24.85
N GLY A 283 16.63 -13.04 25.23
CA GLY A 283 16.15 -11.79 25.82
C GLY A 283 14.76 -11.36 25.33
N GLY A 284 14.28 -10.22 25.82
CA GLY A 284 13.06 -9.58 25.30
C GLY A 284 13.31 -8.80 24.00
N VAL A 285 14.41 -8.05 23.96
CA VAL A 285 14.91 -7.27 22.81
C VAL A 285 16.44 -7.42 22.74
N PRO A 286 17.09 -7.19 21.58
CA PRO A 286 18.54 -7.27 21.48
C PRO A 286 19.22 -6.23 22.37
N GLY A 287 20.27 -6.62 23.10
CA GLY A 287 21.05 -5.72 23.96
C GLY A 287 22.38 -5.30 23.32
N GLY A 288 22.66 -4.00 23.29
CA GLY A 288 23.92 -3.41 22.82
C GLY A 288 24.22 -3.61 21.32
N LYS A 289 23.22 -3.95 20.50
CA LYS A 289 23.40 -4.23 19.07
C LYS A 289 23.21 -2.94 18.27
N ARG A 290 24.20 -2.54 17.46
CA ARG A 290 24.18 -1.25 16.74
C ARG A 290 23.60 -1.34 15.32
N ASP A 291 23.18 -2.53 14.91
CA ASP A 291 22.93 -2.89 13.53
C ASP A 291 21.62 -3.67 13.37
N VAL A 292 20.57 -3.35 14.15
CA VAL A 292 19.28 -4.05 14.09
C VAL A 292 18.57 -3.72 12.78
N ALA A 293 18.69 -4.61 11.79
CA ALA A 293 18.07 -4.49 10.46
C ALA A 293 16.68 -5.15 10.38
N GLY A 294 16.33 -5.93 11.39
CA GLY A 294 15.00 -6.48 11.59
C GLY A 294 14.91 -7.12 12.96
N LEU A 295 13.70 -7.21 13.51
CA LEU A 295 13.46 -7.81 14.81
C LEU A 295 12.20 -8.67 14.79
N MET A 296 12.31 -9.83 15.41
CA MET A 296 11.20 -10.71 15.77
C MET A 296 11.28 -10.98 17.28
N ALA A 297 10.45 -10.30 18.05
CA ALA A 297 10.41 -10.36 19.51
C ALA A 297 9.12 -11.02 20.03
N GLY A 298 9.12 -11.38 21.31
CA GLY A 298 7.96 -11.93 22.00
C GLY A 298 8.05 -11.62 23.49
N THR A 299 7.64 -10.41 23.87
CA THR A 299 7.75 -9.94 25.25
C THR A 299 6.63 -8.94 25.57
N PRO A 300 6.05 -8.99 26.78
CA PRO A 300 4.98 -8.06 27.15
C PRO A 300 5.47 -6.62 27.27
N ASP A 301 6.66 -6.44 27.83
CA ASP A 301 7.22 -5.15 28.20
C ASP A 301 8.69 -5.08 27.83
N PHE A 302 9.08 -3.95 27.25
CA PHE A 302 10.48 -3.65 26.94
C PHE A 302 10.73 -2.14 26.98
N ASP A 303 11.98 -1.78 27.22
CA ASP A 303 12.51 -0.42 27.09
C ASP A 303 13.61 -0.44 26.03
N TRP A 304 13.31 0.15 24.87
CA TRP A 304 14.26 0.15 23.76
C TRP A 304 15.50 1.00 24.08
N ARG A 305 15.33 2.13 24.77
CA ARG A 305 16.44 3.03 25.13
C ARG A 305 17.44 2.31 26.03
N SER A 306 16.95 1.62 27.05
CA SER A 306 17.78 0.89 28.01
C SER A 306 18.48 -0.33 27.40
N SER A 307 17.99 -0.85 26.27
CA SER A 307 18.68 -1.94 25.55
C SER A 307 20.05 -1.52 25.00
N GLY A 308 20.27 -0.22 24.77
CA GLY A 308 21.49 0.29 24.12
C GLY A 308 21.62 -0.09 22.63
N SER A 309 20.55 -0.63 22.03
CA SER A 309 20.53 -1.05 20.63
C SER A 309 20.08 0.06 19.68
N THR A 310 20.49 -0.05 18.41
CA THR A 310 20.17 0.91 17.34
C THR A 310 19.49 0.19 16.18
N ILE A 311 18.33 0.70 15.77
CA ILE A 311 17.60 0.25 14.58
C ILE A 311 18.18 0.96 13.37
N VAL A 312 18.48 0.20 12.31
CA VAL A 312 18.95 0.79 11.04
C VAL A 312 17.78 1.13 10.13
N PRO A 313 17.93 2.10 9.21
CA PRO A 313 16.86 2.51 8.30
C PRO A 313 16.25 1.33 7.54
N GLY A 314 14.92 1.32 7.44
CA GLY A 314 14.17 0.29 6.72
C GLY A 314 13.77 -0.92 7.56
N ALA A 315 14.22 -1.06 8.81
CA ALA A 315 13.93 -2.27 9.59
C ALA A 315 12.44 -2.43 9.93
N ILE A 316 11.91 -3.66 9.76
CA ILE A 316 10.68 -4.10 10.41
C ILE A 316 11.03 -4.66 11.79
N CYS A 317 10.44 -4.08 12.83
CA CYS A 317 10.54 -4.59 14.19
C CYS A 317 9.18 -5.09 14.64
N GLU A 318 9.05 -6.40 14.83
CA GLU A 318 7.79 -7.04 15.22
C GLU A 318 7.92 -7.61 16.64
N ASN A 319 6.84 -7.51 17.43
CA ASN A 319 6.74 -8.10 18.74
C ASN A 319 5.35 -8.71 18.94
N LEU A 320 5.28 -10.03 19.15
CA LEU A 320 4.04 -10.66 19.56
C LEU A 320 3.80 -10.36 21.03
N THR A 321 2.80 -9.54 21.26
CA THR A 321 2.23 -9.31 22.57
C THR A 321 0.76 -8.92 22.41
N SER A 322 -0.06 -9.27 23.41
CA SER A 322 -1.40 -8.72 23.52
C SER A 322 -1.33 -7.20 23.67
N PHE A 323 -2.30 -6.50 23.08
CA PHE A 323 -2.49 -5.06 23.24
C PHE A 323 -1.35 -4.17 22.72
N GLY A 324 -0.43 -4.70 21.91
CA GLY A 324 0.65 -3.90 21.31
C GLY A 324 0.16 -2.75 20.41
N GLY A 325 -1.13 -2.77 20.01
CA GLY A 325 -1.82 -1.71 19.26
C GLY A 325 -2.79 -0.88 20.11
N ILE A 326 -2.73 -0.94 21.44
CA ILE A 326 -3.51 -0.08 22.33
C ILE A 326 -2.66 1.10 22.81
N PHE A 327 -3.16 2.31 22.54
CA PHE A 327 -2.44 3.55 22.84
C PHE A 327 -3.01 4.31 24.04
N THR A 328 -3.98 3.75 24.76
CA THR A 328 -4.50 4.39 25.98
C THR A 328 -3.47 4.32 27.11
N PRO A 329 -3.38 5.35 27.98
CA PRO A 329 -2.42 5.37 29.09
C PRO A 329 -2.55 4.20 30.08
N SER A 330 -3.71 3.55 30.15
CA SER A 330 -4.01 2.45 31.08
C SER A 330 -3.57 1.07 30.60
N SER A 331 -3.12 0.93 29.35
CA SER A 331 -2.63 -0.36 28.83
C SER A 331 -1.27 -0.71 29.44
N SER A 332 -1.07 -1.98 29.81
CA SER A 332 0.13 -2.42 30.52
C SER A 332 1.32 -2.72 29.60
N GLN A 333 1.11 -3.31 28.41
CA GLN A 333 2.17 -3.75 27.50
C GLN A 333 2.84 -2.58 26.77
N THR A 334 4.11 -2.73 26.37
CA THR A 334 4.78 -1.74 25.51
C THR A 334 4.16 -1.73 24.10
N PRO A 335 3.69 -0.58 23.60
CA PRO A 335 3.06 -0.48 22.29
C PRO A 335 4.07 -0.49 21.15
N LEU A 336 3.60 -0.83 19.96
CA LEU A 336 4.38 -0.83 18.71
C LEU A 336 5.06 0.52 18.42
N SER A 337 4.51 1.63 18.93
CA SER A 337 5.03 2.99 18.75
C SER A 337 6.42 3.18 19.37
N GLU A 338 6.83 2.31 20.30
CA GLU A 338 8.18 2.34 20.85
C GLU A 338 9.23 2.00 19.80
N PHE A 339 9.04 0.96 18.96
CA PHE A 339 9.99 0.69 17.87
C PHE A 339 10.02 1.81 16.84
N LEU A 340 8.86 2.36 16.49
CA LEU A 340 8.74 3.47 15.54
C LEU A 340 9.45 4.74 16.05
N ARG A 341 9.35 5.02 17.35
CA ARG A 341 10.07 6.12 18.03
C ARG A 341 11.58 6.04 17.84
N PHE A 342 12.12 4.83 17.74
CA PHE A 342 13.54 4.57 17.54
C PHE A 342 13.93 4.27 16.08
N GLY A 343 13.02 4.54 15.12
CA GLY A 343 13.35 4.58 13.70
C GLY A 343 13.04 3.31 12.91
N ALA A 344 12.31 2.35 13.47
CA ALA A 344 11.75 1.26 12.68
C ALA A 344 10.87 1.80 11.55
N ALA A 345 10.98 1.20 10.36
CA ALA A 345 10.14 1.55 9.22
C ALA A 345 8.69 1.08 9.42
N GLY A 346 8.49 0.01 10.20
CA GLY A 346 7.18 -0.46 10.61
C GLY A 346 7.19 -1.43 11.76
N SER A 347 6.03 -1.55 12.38
CA SER A 347 5.68 -2.51 13.42
C SER A 347 4.18 -2.79 13.36
N SER A 348 3.73 -3.80 14.09
CA SER A 348 2.31 -4.07 14.27
C SER A 348 1.96 -4.32 15.73
N GLY A 349 0.67 -4.29 16.06
CA GLY A 349 0.18 -4.67 17.37
C GLY A 349 -1.32 -4.94 17.37
N THR A 350 -1.79 -5.80 18.26
CA THR A 350 -3.21 -6.11 18.34
C THR A 350 -3.96 -5.02 19.10
N VAL A 351 -5.14 -4.65 18.61
CA VAL A 351 -5.99 -3.59 19.19
C VAL A 351 -6.94 -4.10 20.28
N ILE A 352 -6.86 -5.40 20.56
CA ILE A 352 -7.60 -6.11 21.58
C ILE A 352 -6.82 -7.38 21.95
N GLU A 353 -7.24 -8.09 23.00
CA GLU A 353 -6.71 -9.41 23.37
C GLU A 353 -6.99 -10.41 22.23
N PRO A 354 -5.96 -10.92 21.54
CA PRO A 354 -6.15 -11.83 20.43
C PRO A 354 -6.16 -13.30 20.86
N TYR A 355 -5.76 -13.58 22.11
CA TYR A 355 -5.18 -14.86 22.58
C TYR A 355 -3.89 -15.21 21.82
N SER A 356 -3.08 -16.16 22.32
CA SER A 356 -1.86 -16.63 21.62
C SER A 356 -2.19 -17.55 20.43
N ILE A 357 -3.05 -17.09 19.52
CA ILE A 357 -3.46 -17.79 18.29
C ILE A 357 -2.52 -17.37 17.16
N PRO A 358 -1.65 -18.26 16.65
CA PRO A 358 -0.60 -17.89 15.68
C PRO A 358 -1.12 -17.19 14.42
N ALA A 359 -2.29 -17.57 13.91
CA ALA A 359 -2.86 -17.02 12.68
C ALA A 359 -3.12 -15.50 12.74
N LYS A 360 -3.28 -14.93 13.94
CA LYS A 360 -3.59 -13.50 14.16
C LYS A 360 -2.35 -12.61 14.25
N PHE A 361 -1.16 -13.20 14.23
CA PHE A 361 0.10 -12.48 14.33
C PHE A 361 0.96 -12.73 13.09
N PRO A 362 1.90 -11.82 12.77
CA PRO A 362 2.89 -12.09 11.75
C PRO A 362 3.72 -13.33 12.09
N HIS A 363 3.85 -14.23 11.13
CA HIS A 363 4.80 -15.32 11.14
C HIS A 363 6.24 -14.80 11.00
N ALA A 364 7.23 -15.54 11.51
CA ALA A 364 8.66 -15.20 11.42
C ALA A 364 9.16 -15.00 9.97
N ALA A 365 8.42 -15.57 9.01
CA ALA A 365 8.64 -15.43 7.58
C ALA A 365 8.50 -13.99 7.06
N ILE A 366 7.91 -13.07 7.82
CA ILE A 366 7.85 -11.64 7.46
C ILE A 366 9.24 -11.10 7.06
N GLN A 367 10.29 -11.47 7.81
CA GLN A 367 11.66 -11.06 7.54
C GLN A 367 12.20 -11.66 6.23
N VAL A 368 11.77 -12.88 5.88
CA VAL A 368 12.16 -13.55 4.62
C VAL A 368 11.45 -12.92 3.42
N HIS A 369 10.15 -12.62 3.53
CA HIS A 369 9.42 -11.88 2.49
C HIS A 369 10.08 -10.53 2.23
N TYR A 370 10.42 -9.83 3.31
CA TYR A 370 11.03 -8.52 3.24
C TYR A 370 12.44 -8.54 2.63
N ALA A 371 13.27 -9.50 3.03
CA ALA A 371 14.59 -9.74 2.45
C ALA A 371 14.56 -10.20 0.98
N ARG A 372 13.45 -10.81 0.53
CA ARG A 372 13.22 -11.15 -0.89
C ARG A 372 12.81 -9.93 -1.72
N GLY A 373 12.55 -8.78 -1.10
CA GLY A 373 12.25 -7.52 -1.76
C GLY A 373 10.80 -7.06 -1.67
N ALA A 374 9.92 -7.78 -0.96
CA ALA A 374 8.56 -7.29 -0.71
C ALA A 374 8.62 -5.93 -0.01
N SER A 375 7.65 -5.05 -0.29
CA SER A 375 7.42 -3.86 0.52
C SER A 375 6.97 -4.24 1.93
N LEU A 376 7.02 -3.29 2.86
CA LEU A 376 6.63 -3.48 4.24
C LEU A 376 5.19 -4.01 4.35
N ALA A 377 4.26 -3.39 3.63
CA ALA A 377 2.87 -3.83 3.64
C ALA A 377 2.72 -5.25 3.07
N GLU A 378 3.38 -5.54 1.95
CA GLU A 378 3.35 -6.88 1.34
C GLU A 378 3.95 -7.94 2.28
N ALA A 379 5.05 -7.63 2.98
CA ALA A 379 5.68 -8.53 3.94
C ALA A 379 4.75 -8.84 5.12
N PHE A 380 4.04 -7.85 5.66
CA PHE A 380 3.05 -8.06 6.72
C PHE A 380 1.92 -8.97 6.26
N TYR A 381 1.24 -8.62 5.16
CA TYR A 381 0.06 -9.37 4.71
C TYR A 381 0.38 -10.72 4.07
N GLN A 382 1.63 -10.98 3.65
CA GLN A 382 2.07 -12.34 3.33
C GLN A 382 2.36 -13.19 4.56
N ALA A 383 2.57 -12.57 5.73
CA ALA A 383 2.97 -13.24 6.97
C ALA A 383 1.86 -13.38 8.02
N VAL A 384 0.71 -12.71 7.89
CA VAL A 384 -0.44 -12.85 8.81
C VAL A 384 -1.64 -13.48 8.11
N ARG A 385 -2.17 -14.58 8.65
CA ARG A 385 -3.26 -15.35 8.00
C ARG A 385 -4.66 -14.81 8.34
N SER A 386 -4.81 -14.14 9.48
CA SER A 386 -6.05 -13.47 9.90
C SER A 386 -5.74 -12.06 10.46
N PRO A 387 -5.64 -11.04 9.59
CA PRO A 387 -5.14 -9.70 9.97
C PRO A 387 -6.15 -8.85 10.73
N TYR A 388 -7.40 -9.27 10.90
CA TYR A 388 -8.49 -8.37 11.31
C TYR A 388 -8.20 -7.64 12.63
N GLN A 389 -7.50 -8.24 13.61
CA GLN A 389 -7.15 -7.58 14.89
C GLN A 389 -5.80 -6.86 14.89
N LEU A 390 -5.03 -6.94 13.81
CA LEU A 390 -3.65 -6.47 13.74
C LEU A 390 -3.57 -5.08 13.11
N LEU A 391 -3.25 -4.07 13.92
CA LEU A 391 -2.94 -2.75 13.42
C LEU A 391 -1.51 -2.74 12.88
N VAL A 392 -1.35 -2.50 11.58
CA VAL A 392 -0.05 -2.36 10.92
C VAL A 392 0.27 -0.88 10.80
N VAL A 393 1.44 -0.45 11.31
CA VAL A 393 1.82 0.96 11.37
C VAL A 393 3.24 1.17 10.84
N GLY A 394 3.41 2.15 9.96
CA GLY A 394 4.70 2.45 9.35
C GLY A 394 4.59 2.99 7.92
N ASP A 395 5.66 2.82 7.16
CA ASP A 395 5.70 3.18 5.74
C ASP A 395 5.31 1.97 4.86
N PRO A 396 4.14 1.96 4.20
CA PRO A 396 3.69 0.81 3.42
C PRO A 396 4.62 0.44 2.25
N LEU A 397 5.35 1.39 1.70
CA LEU A 397 6.16 1.22 0.49
C LEU A 397 7.63 0.91 0.79
N CYS A 398 8.06 0.89 2.06
CA CYS A 398 9.46 0.67 2.40
C CYS A 398 9.91 -0.71 1.93
N GLN A 399 10.96 -0.78 1.10
CA GLN A 399 11.43 -1.99 0.43
C GLN A 399 12.97 -2.06 0.33
N PRO A 400 13.68 -2.13 1.46
CA PRO A 400 15.13 -1.94 1.50
C PRO A 400 15.94 -3.04 0.78
N TRP A 401 15.37 -4.22 0.55
CA TRP A 401 16.02 -5.31 -0.18
C TRP A 401 15.59 -5.47 -1.64
N ALA A 402 14.65 -4.65 -2.12
CA ALA A 402 14.15 -4.73 -3.49
C ALA A 402 15.21 -4.35 -4.54
N ARG A 403 15.10 -4.93 -5.74
CA ARG A 403 15.89 -4.53 -6.91
C ARG A 403 15.14 -3.42 -7.65
N ILE A 404 15.38 -2.17 -7.26
CA ILE A 404 14.68 -1.02 -7.85
C ILE A 404 15.25 -0.71 -9.24
N PRO A 405 14.45 -0.75 -10.32
CA PRO A 405 14.88 -0.29 -11.63
C PRO A 405 15.26 1.19 -11.65
N GLU A 406 16.34 1.54 -12.33
CA GLU A 406 16.66 2.91 -12.71
C GLU A 406 16.09 3.17 -14.11
N VAL A 407 15.29 4.23 -14.26
CA VAL A 407 14.50 4.48 -15.48
C VAL A 407 14.99 5.70 -16.23
N GLU A 408 15.21 5.53 -17.53
CA GLU A 408 15.46 6.61 -18.48
C GLU A 408 14.36 6.66 -19.53
N VAL A 409 14.02 7.87 -19.98
CA VAL A 409 12.96 8.09 -20.96
C VAL A 409 13.51 8.94 -22.08
N ILE A 410 13.43 8.45 -23.31
CA ILE A 410 13.92 9.14 -24.51
C ILE A 410 12.71 9.62 -25.32
N ASN A 411 12.71 10.90 -25.70
CA ASN A 411 11.77 11.39 -26.71
C ASN A 411 12.24 10.93 -28.09
N THR A 412 11.40 10.15 -28.77
CA THR A 412 11.77 9.58 -30.07
C THR A 412 11.85 10.61 -31.19
N ALA A 413 11.22 11.79 -31.03
CA ALA A 413 11.20 12.83 -32.06
C ALA A 413 12.59 13.45 -32.29
N ASP A 414 13.38 13.61 -31.22
CA ASP A 414 14.71 14.24 -31.26
C ASP A 414 15.82 13.35 -30.69
N SER A 415 15.48 12.13 -30.25
CA SER A 415 16.40 11.16 -29.64
C SER A 415 17.12 11.71 -28.40
N ARG A 416 16.50 12.63 -27.66
CA ARG A 416 17.04 13.18 -26.41
C ARG A 416 16.34 12.61 -25.19
N LEU A 417 17.05 12.57 -24.07
CA LEU A 417 16.45 12.28 -22.78
C LEU A 417 15.38 13.32 -22.47
N LEU A 418 14.26 12.85 -21.94
CA LEU A 418 13.19 13.70 -21.44
C LEU A 418 13.71 14.44 -20.20
N GLN A 419 13.63 15.76 -20.21
CA GLN A 419 14.13 16.63 -19.13
C GLN A 419 13.02 17.48 -18.52
N PRO A 420 13.15 17.84 -17.23
CA PRO A 420 12.22 18.75 -16.58
C PRO A 420 12.11 20.09 -17.34
N GLY A 421 10.87 20.58 -17.51
CA GLY A 421 10.57 21.84 -18.18
C GLY A 421 10.47 21.76 -19.71
N MET A 422 10.66 20.59 -20.32
CA MET A 422 10.39 20.41 -21.76
C MET A 422 8.95 20.73 -22.12
N VAL A 423 8.76 21.41 -23.25
CA VAL A 423 7.45 21.71 -23.82
C VAL A 423 7.11 20.65 -24.86
N LEU A 424 5.94 20.02 -24.72
CA LEU A 424 5.46 18.93 -25.57
C LEU A 424 4.08 19.32 -26.14
N SER A 425 3.75 18.82 -27.32
CA SER A 425 2.49 19.15 -28.00
C SER A 425 2.13 18.06 -29.02
N GLY A 426 0.84 17.91 -29.31
CA GLY A 426 0.34 16.89 -30.24
C GLY A 426 0.55 15.48 -29.71
N THR A 427 0.79 14.54 -30.63
CA THR A 427 1.16 13.16 -30.30
C THR A 427 2.66 13.04 -30.14
N ILE A 428 3.09 12.51 -29.01
CA ILE A 428 4.50 12.19 -28.71
C ILE A 428 4.66 10.67 -28.54
N ALA A 429 5.85 10.18 -28.84
CA ALA A 429 6.24 8.80 -28.56
C ALA A 429 7.52 8.78 -27.73
N LEU A 430 7.47 8.06 -26.61
CA LEU A 430 8.55 7.93 -25.65
C LEU A 430 9.11 6.51 -25.70
N GLU A 431 10.43 6.38 -25.71
CA GLU A 431 11.14 5.11 -25.60
C GLU A 431 11.68 4.98 -24.18
N PRO A 432 11.06 4.16 -23.32
CA PRO A 432 11.54 3.94 -21.97
C PRO A 432 12.64 2.88 -21.95
N ARG A 433 13.61 3.05 -21.06
CA ARG A 433 14.68 2.09 -20.79
C ARG A 433 14.84 1.95 -19.28
N ALA A 434 15.25 0.77 -18.83
CA ALA A 434 15.59 0.57 -17.44
C ALA A 434 16.82 -0.31 -17.27
N THR A 435 17.61 0.03 -16.26
CA THR A 435 18.68 -0.83 -15.73
C THR A 435 18.21 -1.37 -14.39
N VAL A 436 18.29 -2.68 -14.18
CA VAL A 436 17.88 -3.31 -12.92
C VAL A 436 19.12 -3.89 -12.22
N PRO A 437 19.28 -3.66 -10.90
CA PRO A 437 20.40 -4.22 -10.13
C PRO A 437 20.53 -5.75 -10.21
N ASP A 438 21.75 -6.24 -9.99
CA ASP A 438 22.14 -7.66 -9.97
C ASP A 438 21.71 -8.48 -11.20
N GLY A 439 21.70 -7.85 -12.38
CA GLY A 439 21.34 -8.51 -13.63
C GLY A 439 19.85 -8.85 -13.73
N GLY A 440 18.99 -8.22 -12.93
CA GLY A 440 17.55 -8.25 -13.16
C GLY A 440 17.18 -7.61 -14.50
N VAL A 441 15.93 -7.76 -14.90
CA VAL A 441 15.39 -7.12 -16.11
C VAL A 441 14.05 -6.47 -15.82
N ALA A 442 13.73 -5.41 -16.55
CA ALA A 442 12.39 -4.88 -16.57
C ALA A 442 11.50 -5.80 -17.40
N ASP A 443 10.24 -5.91 -17.00
CA ASP A 443 9.19 -6.61 -17.73
C ASP A 443 8.41 -5.68 -18.65
N ARG A 444 7.98 -4.55 -18.09
CA ARG A 444 7.15 -3.55 -18.78
C ARG A 444 7.35 -2.17 -18.18
N PHE A 445 6.78 -1.18 -18.86
CA PHE A 445 6.77 0.21 -18.47
C PHE A 445 5.34 0.75 -18.49
N GLU A 446 4.99 1.54 -17.49
CA GLU A 446 3.69 2.22 -17.37
C GLU A 446 3.90 3.74 -17.40
N LEU A 447 3.12 4.45 -18.23
CA LEU A 447 3.12 5.91 -18.31
C LEU A 447 1.96 6.46 -17.48
N PHE A 448 2.26 7.40 -16.59
CA PHE A 448 1.29 8.16 -15.81
C PHE A 448 1.39 9.64 -16.15
N ILE A 449 0.23 10.29 -16.24
CA ILE A 449 0.11 11.74 -16.34
C ILE A 449 -0.76 12.24 -15.19
N ASP A 450 -0.22 13.17 -14.40
CA ASP A 450 -0.86 13.74 -13.20
C ASP A 450 -1.39 12.68 -12.22
N GLY A 451 -0.69 11.54 -12.15
CA GLY A 451 -1.05 10.40 -11.30
C GLY A 451 -2.03 9.40 -11.88
N VAL A 452 -2.48 9.54 -13.13
CA VAL A 452 -3.37 8.58 -13.80
C VAL A 452 -2.59 7.78 -14.84
N ARG A 453 -2.66 6.44 -14.78
CA ARG A 453 -2.08 5.58 -15.82
C ARG A 453 -2.77 5.80 -17.16
N VAL A 454 -1.99 6.16 -18.18
CA VAL A 454 -2.52 6.46 -19.54
C VAL A 454 -2.23 5.36 -20.54
N THR A 455 -1.06 4.72 -20.47
CA THR A 455 -0.66 3.64 -21.38
C THR A 455 0.49 2.83 -20.78
N GLU A 456 0.82 1.71 -21.40
CA GLU A 456 1.93 0.84 -21.02
C GLU A 456 2.58 0.22 -22.26
N CYS A 457 3.81 -0.29 -22.12
CA CYS A 457 4.46 -1.09 -23.15
C CYS A 457 5.41 -2.13 -22.54
N GLY A 458 5.64 -3.22 -23.26
CA GLY A 458 6.71 -4.17 -22.91
C GLY A 458 8.12 -3.63 -23.21
N VAL A 459 9.14 -4.41 -22.88
CA VAL A 459 10.54 -4.09 -23.20
C VAL A 459 10.75 -3.86 -24.70
N GLY A 460 11.46 -2.79 -25.05
CA GLY A 460 11.69 -2.38 -26.44
C GLY A 460 10.48 -1.74 -27.13
N GLY A 461 9.34 -1.65 -26.44
CA GLY A 461 8.16 -0.92 -26.89
C GLY A 461 8.30 0.59 -26.77
N ARG A 462 7.24 1.30 -27.19
CA ARG A 462 7.13 2.75 -27.08
C ARG A 462 5.83 3.12 -26.39
N LEU A 463 5.87 4.17 -25.59
CA LEU A 463 4.71 4.76 -24.94
C LEU A 463 4.22 5.93 -25.81
N SER A 464 3.01 5.83 -26.37
CA SER A 464 2.40 6.88 -27.19
C SER A 464 1.45 7.72 -26.34
N LEU A 465 1.57 9.04 -26.42
CA LEU A 465 0.72 9.99 -25.71
C LEU A 465 0.20 11.06 -26.66
N ASP A 466 -1.12 11.17 -26.78
CA ASP A 466 -1.76 12.35 -27.36
C ASP A 466 -1.99 13.38 -26.27
N THR A 467 -1.33 14.53 -26.37
CA THR A 467 -1.44 15.62 -25.40
C THR A 467 -2.60 16.57 -25.71
N THR A 468 -3.20 16.51 -26.91
CA THR A 468 -4.28 17.42 -27.32
C THR A 468 -5.55 17.38 -26.46
N PRO A 469 -5.99 16.26 -25.85
CA PRO A 469 -7.14 16.27 -24.95
C PRO A 469 -6.82 16.77 -23.53
N LEU A 470 -5.54 17.04 -23.23
CA LEU A 470 -5.07 17.44 -21.89
C LEU A 470 -4.99 18.96 -21.76
N ALA A 471 -4.91 19.44 -20.52
CA ALA A 471 -4.72 20.85 -20.22
C ALA A 471 -3.39 21.35 -20.82
N ASP A 472 -3.30 22.66 -21.08
CA ASP A 472 -1.99 23.28 -21.33
C ASP A 472 -1.22 23.45 -20.00
N GLY A 473 0.05 23.84 -20.08
CA GLY A 473 0.86 24.17 -18.90
C GLY A 473 1.45 22.92 -18.24
N HIS A 474 1.68 22.99 -16.92
CA HIS A 474 2.48 22.01 -16.19
C HIS A 474 1.79 20.65 -15.99
N HIS A 475 2.52 19.57 -16.23
CA HIS A 475 2.10 18.20 -15.96
C HIS A 475 3.20 17.39 -15.28
N ASP A 476 2.77 16.49 -14.39
CA ASP A 476 3.62 15.46 -13.80
C ASP A 476 3.60 14.22 -14.72
N LEU A 477 4.69 13.97 -15.44
CA LEU A 477 4.85 12.79 -16.29
C LEU A 477 5.72 11.77 -15.56
N ARG A 478 5.21 10.56 -15.36
CA ARG A 478 5.97 9.47 -14.74
C ARG A 478 6.04 8.28 -15.67
N VAL A 479 7.24 7.75 -15.85
CA VAL A 479 7.43 6.43 -16.45
C VAL A 479 7.90 5.49 -15.36
N VAL A 480 7.12 4.45 -15.12
CA VAL A 480 7.38 3.43 -14.09
C VAL A 480 7.83 2.16 -14.80
N ALA A 481 9.03 1.67 -14.48
CA ALA A 481 9.50 0.36 -14.90
C ALA A 481 9.15 -0.68 -13.83
N ILE A 482 8.64 -1.83 -14.28
CA ILE A 482 8.30 -2.96 -13.43
C ILE A 482 9.35 -4.04 -13.61
N GLU A 483 9.99 -4.46 -12.51
CA GLU A 483 10.98 -5.54 -12.52
C GLU A 483 10.31 -6.91 -12.71
N SER A 484 10.98 -7.83 -13.41
CA SER A 484 10.33 -9.04 -13.92
C SER A 484 10.15 -10.18 -12.90
N SER A 485 10.65 -10.04 -11.67
CA SER A 485 10.47 -11.08 -10.66
C SER A 485 9.05 -11.05 -10.09
N PRO A 486 8.61 -12.09 -9.37
CA PRO A 486 7.31 -12.10 -8.71
C PRO A 486 7.08 -10.95 -7.70
N ILE A 487 8.12 -10.19 -7.34
CA ILE A 487 8.04 -9.02 -6.45
C ILE A 487 7.58 -7.75 -7.18
N GLU A 488 7.80 -7.67 -8.50
CA GLU A 488 7.58 -6.47 -9.33
C GLU A 488 8.04 -5.16 -8.69
N ALA A 489 9.27 -5.15 -8.17
CA ALA A 489 9.84 -3.92 -7.64
C ALA A 489 9.76 -2.81 -8.70
N GLN A 490 9.23 -1.65 -8.30
CA GLN A 490 8.97 -0.54 -9.22
C GLN A 490 10.03 0.54 -9.11
N GLY A 491 10.57 0.92 -10.27
CA GLY A 491 11.46 2.05 -10.47
C GLY A 491 10.75 3.13 -11.27
N ARG A 492 11.10 4.40 -11.08
CA ARG A 492 10.37 5.48 -11.76
C ARG A 492 11.25 6.66 -12.13
N SER A 493 10.94 7.25 -13.28
CA SER A 493 11.42 8.56 -13.70
C SER A 493 10.25 9.54 -13.64
N ILE A 494 10.37 10.58 -12.82
CA ILE A 494 9.37 11.65 -12.66
C ILE A 494 9.91 12.89 -13.36
N VAL A 495 9.30 13.27 -14.47
CA VAL A 495 9.76 14.37 -15.32
C VAL A 495 8.64 15.41 -15.46
N PRO A 496 8.72 16.54 -14.74
CA PRO A 496 7.74 17.61 -14.90
C PRO A 496 7.88 18.24 -16.29
N VAL A 497 6.81 18.28 -17.07
CA VAL A 497 6.78 18.81 -18.45
C VAL A 497 5.73 19.89 -18.59
N SER A 498 5.72 20.60 -19.72
CA SER A 498 4.63 21.51 -20.08
C SER A 498 3.96 21.08 -21.38
N PHE A 499 2.63 21.08 -21.43
CA PHE A 499 1.88 20.89 -22.66
C PHE A 499 1.48 22.22 -23.28
N ALA A 500 1.54 22.32 -24.61
CA ALA A 500 1.25 23.56 -25.34
C ALA A 500 0.43 23.26 -26.60
N ASN A 501 -0.87 22.97 -26.42
CA ASN A 501 -1.78 22.62 -27.50
C ASN A 501 -2.78 23.73 -27.84
N HIS A 502 -3.12 24.57 -26.87
CA HIS A 502 -4.25 25.52 -26.99
C HIS A 502 -3.88 26.99 -26.74
N GLY A 503 -2.60 27.29 -26.53
CA GLY A 503 -2.09 28.65 -26.35
C GLY A 503 -2.48 29.33 -25.03
N ARG A 504 -2.91 28.56 -24.02
CA ARG A 504 -3.23 29.06 -22.68
C ARG A 504 -1.97 29.09 -21.80
N SER A 505 -1.94 30.02 -20.85
CA SER A 505 -0.83 30.12 -19.89
C SER A 505 -1.34 30.59 -18.54
N ILE A 506 -0.65 30.16 -17.48
CA ILE A 506 -0.96 30.52 -16.11
C ILE A 506 0.32 30.52 -15.27
N GLU A 507 0.41 31.51 -14.40
CA GLU A 507 1.46 31.71 -13.41
C GLU A 507 0.83 31.59 -12.01
N LEU A 508 1.53 30.90 -11.13
CA LEU A 508 1.20 30.76 -9.72
C LEU A 508 2.32 31.38 -8.89
N VAL A 509 1.99 32.42 -8.13
CA VAL A 509 2.92 33.09 -7.20
C VAL A 509 2.44 32.84 -5.79
N VAL A 510 3.34 32.41 -4.91
CA VAL A 510 3.04 32.10 -3.52
C VAL A 510 4.03 32.79 -2.60
N GLU A 511 3.54 33.62 -1.69
CA GLU A 511 4.38 34.42 -0.78
C GLU A 511 3.80 34.49 0.64
N PRO A 512 4.60 34.29 1.70
CA PRO A 512 6.01 33.86 1.66
C PRO A 512 6.14 32.35 1.38
N LEU A 513 7.31 31.92 0.90
CA LEU A 513 7.63 30.49 0.70
C LEU A 513 7.92 29.74 2.00
N LYS A 514 8.05 30.46 3.12
CA LYS A 514 8.22 29.89 4.46
C LYS A 514 7.44 30.70 5.48
N THR A 515 6.65 30.04 6.31
CA THR A 515 5.87 30.69 7.36
C THR A 515 5.61 29.75 8.53
N THR A 516 5.14 30.30 9.65
CA THR A 516 4.70 29.51 10.80
C THR A 516 3.25 29.08 10.62
N ARG A 517 2.77 28.10 11.41
CA ARG A 517 1.37 27.66 11.39
C ARG A 517 0.33 28.77 11.62
N LYS A 518 0.72 29.86 12.30
CA LYS A 518 -0.15 31.02 12.58
C LYS A 518 -0.10 32.08 11.48
N GLY A 519 0.77 31.91 10.50
CA GLY A 519 0.92 32.84 9.39
C GLY A 519 -0.16 32.69 8.33
N THR A 520 -0.06 33.55 7.33
CA THR A 520 -0.90 33.54 6.13
C THR A 520 0.00 33.44 4.91
N VAL A 521 -0.45 32.68 3.91
CA VAL A 521 0.19 32.53 2.61
C VAL A 521 -0.69 33.23 1.58
N ARG A 522 -0.14 34.21 0.88
CA ARG A 522 -0.79 34.86 -0.26
C ARG A 522 -0.54 34.02 -1.51
N VAL A 523 -1.61 33.68 -2.21
CA VAL A 523 -1.55 32.92 -3.45
C VAL A 523 -2.18 33.72 -4.58
N THR A 524 -1.36 34.11 -5.54
CA THR A 524 -1.76 34.87 -6.72
C THR A 524 -1.73 33.98 -7.95
N VAL A 525 -2.83 33.99 -8.71
CA VAL A 525 -2.98 33.28 -9.97
C VAL A 525 -3.20 34.28 -11.08
N ARG A 526 -2.37 34.23 -12.13
CA ARG A 526 -2.41 35.12 -13.30
C ARG A 526 -2.36 34.29 -14.57
N GLY A 527 -3.22 34.52 -15.54
CA GLY A 527 -3.20 33.73 -16.76
C GLY A 527 -3.91 34.34 -17.95
N LYS A 528 -3.53 33.88 -19.14
CA LYS A 528 -4.15 34.22 -20.42
C LYS A 528 -5.07 33.10 -20.86
N GLY A 529 -6.26 33.46 -21.33
CA GLY A 529 -7.22 32.50 -21.87
C GLY A 529 -7.91 31.67 -20.79
N ILE A 530 -8.06 32.23 -19.58
CA ILE A 530 -8.78 31.62 -18.45
C ILE A 530 -9.88 32.57 -17.96
N SER A 531 -11.02 32.03 -17.52
CA SER A 531 -12.12 32.78 -16.89
C SER A 531 -12.07 32.72 -15.36
N GLY A 532 -11.21 31.86 -14.82
CA GLY A 532 -10.99 31.66 -13.40
C GLY A 532 -10.13 30.42 -13.17
N GLY A 533 -9.90 30.07 -11.91
CA GLY A 533 -9.08 28.93 -11.54
C GLY A 533 -9.42 28.32 -10.19
N VAL A 534 -8.77 27.21 -9.89
CA VAL A 534 -8.85 26.53 -8.60
C VAL A 534 -7.45 26.43 -8.03
N VAL A 535 -7.26 26.92 -6.81
CA VAL A 535 -6.03 26.76 -6.03
C VAL A 535 -6.24 25.63 -5.04
N PHE A 536 -5.29 24.70 -4.96
CA PHE A 536 -5.40 23.52 -4.11
C PHE A 536 -4.04 23.04 -3.61
N ALA A 537 -4.04 22.32 -2.48
CA ALA A 537 -2.87 21.65 -1.90
C ALA A 537 -3.32 20.40 -1.14
N THR A 538 -2.49 19.34 -1.14
CA THR A 538 -2.73 18.10 -0.38
C THR A 538 -4.16 17.52 -0.57
N GLY A 539 -4.72 17.59 -1.79
CA GLY A 539 -6.08 17.11 -2.08
C GLY A 539 -7.23 18.01 -1.57
N ARG A 540 -6.94 19.19 -1.02
CA ARG A 540 -7.91 20.20 -0.56
C ARG A 540 -7.94 21.40 -1.49
N VAL A 541 -9.14 21.86 -1.86
CA VAL A 541 -9.33 23.16 -2.53
C VAL A 541 -9.16 24.27 -1.50
N LEU A 542 -8.22 25.18 -1.75
CA LEU A 542 -7.91 26.33 -0.90
C LEU A 542 -8.73 27.56 -1.30
N GLY A 543 -9.04 27.68 -2.60
CA GLY A 543 -9.85 28.78 -3.10
C GLY A 543 -10.19 28.60 -4.57
N ARG A 544 -11.24 29.31 -5.00
CA ARG A 544 -11.62 29.45 -6.41
C ARG A 544 -11.48 30.90 -6.79
N THR A 545 -10.96 31.15 -7.97
CA THR A 545 -10.68 32.49 -8.46
C THR A 545 -11.52 32.81 -9.69
N THR A 546 -11.82 34.09 -9.88
CA THR A 546 -12.56 34.62 -11.03
C THR A 546 -11.72 35.65 -11.75
N GLY A 547 -11.82 35.68 -13.08
CA GLY A 547 -11.04 36.58 -13.92
C GLY A 547 -9.61 36.07 -14.22
N PRO A 548 -8.85 36.85 -15.03
CA PRO A 548 -7.52 36.48 -15.48
C PRO A 548 -6.42 36.67 -14.44
N GLU A 549 -6.66 37.48 -13.41
CA GLU A 549 -5.76 37.70 -12.29
C GLU A 549 -6.56 37.75 -10.98
N SER A 550 -6.06 37.09 -9.96
CA SER A 550 -6.72 36.96 -8.68
C SER A 550 -5.73 36.62 -7.58
N THR A 551 -6.03 37.03 -6.36
CA THR A 551 -5.22 36.69 -5.18
C THR A 551 -6.14 36.21 -4.07
N ILE A 552 -5.75 35.13 -3.41
CA ILE A 552 -6.39 34.63 -2.20
C ILE A 552 -5.40 34.64 -1.04
N GLU A 553 -5.91 34.77 0.17
CA GLU A 553 -5.13 34.62 1.41
C GLU A 553 -5.51 33.29 2.06
N VAL A 554 -4.51 32.44 2.29
CA VAL A 554 -4.68 31.09 2.83
C VAL A 554 -4.04 31.04 4.21
N PRO A 555 -4.80 30.80 5.28
CA PRO A 555 -4.23 30.52 6.59
C PRO A 555 -3.30 29.30 6.53
N ALA A 556 -2.07 29.43 7.04
CA ALA A 556 -1.07 28.36 7.00
C ALA A 556 -1.51 27.09 7.74
N GLU A 557 -2.38 27.23 8.74
CA GLU A 557 -3.00 26.10 9.44
C GLU A 557 -3.77 25.15 8.54
N LEU A 558 -4.36 25.64 7.43
CA LEU A 558 -5.10 24.80 6.47
C LEU A 558 -4.17 23.91 5.64
N LEU A 559 -2.91 24.33 5.47
CA LEU A 559 -1.86 23.59 4.78
C LEU A 559 -1.22 22.55 5.70
N GLY A 560 -1.20 22.84 7.00
CA GLY A 560 -0.59 22.01 8.03
C GLY A 560 0.94 22.07 8.00
N ARG A 561 1.56 21.52 9.05
CA ARG A 561 3.01 21.52 9.23
C ARG A 561 3.71 20.74 8.12
N GLY A 562 4.93 21.17 7.76
CA GLY A 562 5.81 20.47 6.83
C GLY A 562 5.90 21.12 5.45
N THR A 563 6.40 20.37 4.49
CA THR A 563 6.54 20.79 3.10
C THR A 563 5.23 20.57 2.36
N VAL A 564 4.65 21.64 1.81
CA VAL A 564 3.34 21.61 1.13
C VAL A 564 3.47 22.19 -0.27
N THR A 565 2.96 21.49 -1.26
CA THR A 565 2.98 21.93 -2.65
C THR A 565 1.62 22.52 -3.04
N VAL A 566 1.59 23.83 -3.28
CA VAL A 566 0.44 24.58 -3.77
C VAL A 566 0.38 24.46 -5.29
N ARG A 567 -0.82 24.22 -5.81
CA ARG A 567 -1.10 24.04 -7.23
C ARG A 567 -2.26 24.94 -7.66
N ALA A 568 -2.29 25.28 -8.94
CA ALA A 568 -3.41 25.98 -9.54
C ALA A 568 -3.73 25.44 -10.93
N THR A 569 -5.02 25.31 -11.23
CA THR A 569 -5.52 25.02 -12.56
C THR A 569 -6.49 26.11 -12.97
N GLY A 570 -6.16 26.84 -14.04
CA GLY A 570 -7.07 27.77 -14.71
C GLY A 570 -7.97 27.03 -15.69
N ARG A 571 -9.16 27.58 -15.97
CA ARG A 571 -10.10 27.00 -16.94
C ARG A 571 -10.73 28.05 -17.83
N ALA A 572 -11.00 27.66 -19.07
CA ALA A 572 -11.81 28.41 -20.04
C ALA A 572 -13.17 27.76 -20.34
N GLY A 573 -13.36 26.50 -19.94
CA GLY A 573 -14.49 25.66 -20.33
C GLY A 573 -14.60 24.38 -19.49
N PRO A 574 -15.54 23.49 -19.82
CA PRO A 574 -15.86 22.32 -18.99
C PRO A 574 -14.90 21.14 -19.21
N THR A 575 -14.18 21.08 -20.33
CA THR A 575 -13.34 19.92 -20.68
C THR A 575 -11.92 20.06 -20.11
N PRO A 576 -11.17 18.96 -19.93
CA PRO A 576 -9.76 19.02 -19.55
C PRO A 576 -8.90 19.84 -20.53
N ALA A 577 -9.17 19.74 -21.84
CA ALA A 577 -8.51 20.52 -22.89
C ALA A 577 -8.77 22.03 -22.78
N ASP A 578 -9.78 22.45 -22.01
CA ASP A 578 -10.03 23.87 -21.70
C ASP A 578 -9.23 24.39 -20.49
N GLY A 579 -8.44 23.51 -19.86
CA GLY A 579 -7.64 23.82 -18.69
C GLY A 579 -6.24 24.33 -19.01
N VAL A 580 -5.62 24.94 -18.01
CA VAL A 580 -4.17 25.18 -17.98
C VAL A 580 -3.65 25.02 -16.55
N ASN A 581 -2.59 24.24 -16.37
CA ASN A 581 -1.98 23.96 -15.07
C ASN A 581 -0.76 24.87 -14.83
N ALA A 582 -0.69 25.46 -13.64
CA ALA A 582 0.47 26.26 -13.23
C ALA A 582 1.63 25.37 -12.79
N ILE A 583 2.85 25.87 -12.95
CA ILE A 583 4.02 25.30 -12.26
C ILE A 583 3.73 25.36 -10.75
N PRO A 584 3.80 24.22 -10.04
CA PRO A 584 3.48 24.16 -8.62
C PRO A 584 4.54 24.90 -7.79
N VAL A 585 4.12 25.45 -6.65
CA VAL A 585 5.02 26.17 -5.73
C VAL A 585 5.00 25.51 -4.37
N THR A 586 6.17 25.19 -3.83
CA THR A 586 6.32 24.57 -2.52
C THR A 586 6.51 25.62 -1.43
N VAL A 587 5.79 25.44 -0.33
CA VAL A 587 5.85 26.27 0.87
C VAL A 587 6.26 25.41 2.06
N GLU A 588 7.14 25.93 2.91
CA GLU A 588 7.52 25.30 4.18
C GLU A 588 6.71 25.90 5.34
N ILE A 589 5.92 25.08 6.02
CA ILE A 589 5.16 25.46 7.22
C ILE A 589 5.87 24.93 8.46
N THR A 590 6.46 25.85 9.24
CA THR A 590 7.15 25.53 10.50
C THR A 590 6.21 25.59 11.69
N ASP A 591 6.69 25.12 12.84
CA ASP A 591 5.99 25.19 14.13
C ASP A 591 5.61 26.64 14.50
#